data_AF-X0S6D4-F1
#
_entry.id   AF-X0S6D4-F1
#
_cell.length_a   1.000
_cell.length_b   1.000
_cell.length_c   1.000
_cell.angle_alpha   90.00
_cell.angle_beta   90.00
_cell.angle_gamma   90.00
#
_symmetry.space_group_name_H-M   'P 1'
#
loop_
_entity.id
_entity.type
_entity.pdbx_description
1 polymer ?
#
loop_
_entity_poly.entity_id
_entity_poly.type
_entity_poly.pdbx_seq_one_letter_code
_entity_poly.pdbx_strand_id
1 'polypeptide(L)'
;MGLLNKIRRLRGSSNSTRRGLRRDDKPASWRVCRFELMEPRRLLAVDIVPIQIGAVYHEDATGEDLGGGDRFQITFDGGAPGTQLTKLVIETDKEIDGLTIGDCLFDIDATQQGAFGYVPFSDVSSSGIQFFSETVEDGGTVLTLSFVGFDAGDTFSFSIDVDEQGFLGPNAVAEGNEFEGSRLRAAFEAEHFLTATGVSIFRDAYDAELAASGLDLPPDDYTTPPQEPRPIQTAGAFIAIEQEPLPIT
;
A
#
# COMPACT_ATOMS: atom_id res chain seq x y z
N MET A 1 71.53 70.14 50.94
CA MET A 1 71.51 70.43 49.49
C MET A 1 70.16 70.01 48.95
N GLY A 2 69.40 70.93 48.34
CA GLY A 2 68.14 70.61 47.65
C GLY A 2 66.91 71.34 48.22
N LEU A 3 66.83 72.65 48.00
CA LEU A 3 65.62 73.47 48.11
C LEU A 3 64.57 73.01 47.06
N LEU A 4 63.28 73.27 47.32
CA LEU A 4 62.44 74.19 46.50
C LEU A 4 60.94 74.20 46.92
N ASN A 5 60.45 75.43 47.16
CA ASN A 5 59.12 75.99 46.80
C ASN A 5 57.83 75.41 47.45
N LYS A 6 56.74 76.15 47.74
CA LYS A 6 56.32 77.56 47.57
C LYS A 6 55.05 77.82 48.42
N ILE A 7 55.11 78.83 49.28
CA ILE A 7 54.17 79.94 49.59
C ILE A 7 52.64 79.84 49.25
N ARG A 8 51.82 80.04 50.33
CA ARG A 8 50.53 80.80 50.54
C ARG A 8 49.30 80.46 49.64
N ARG A 9 48.01 80.57 50.06
CA ARG A 9 47.32 81.52 50.96
C ARG A 9 45.86 81.06 51.23
N LEU A 10 45.42 81.19 52.49
CA LEU A 10 44.10 81.53 53.08
C LEU A 10 42.79 81.47 52.26
N ARG A 11 41.77 80.82 52.87
CA ARG A 11 40.35 81.24 53.13
C ARG A 11 39.51 79.94 53.22
N GLY A 12 38.91 79.56 54.34
CA GLY A 12 37.88 80.29 55.07
C GLY A 12 36.52 80.08 54.39
N SER A 13 35.76 79.05 54.78
CA SER A 13 34.29 79.09 54.76
C SER A 13 33.66 77.95 55.56
N SER A 14 32.81 78.41 56.48
CA SER A 14 31.80 77.78 57.33
C SER A 14 31.03 76.57 56.80
N ASN A 15 30.74 75.69 57.77
CA ASN A 15 29.57 74.83 57.88
C ASN A 15 28.32 75.39 57.19
N SER A 16 27.76 74.62 56.26
CA SER A 16 26.32 74.62 56.02
C SER A 16 25.82 73.18 55.96
N THR A 17 25.15 72.79 57.04
CA THR A 17 24.26 71.65 57.11
C THR A 17 23.08 71.87 56.15
N ARG A 18 23.04 71.12 55.06
CA ARG A 18 21.80 70.82 54.35
C ARG A 18 21.64 69.31 54.28
N ARG A 19 20.79 68.80 55.18
CA ARG A 19 20.14 67.49 55.08
C ARG A 19 19.52 67.39 53.68
N GLY A 20 20.18 66.66 52.79
CA GLY A 20 19.53 66.12 51.61
C GLY A 20 18.55 65.07 52.08
N LEU A 21 17.26 65.30 51.85
CA LEU A 21 16.24 64.27 51.90
C LEU A 21 16.66 63.19 50.90
N ARG A 22 17.15 62.05 51.40
CA ARG A 22 17.21 60.82 50.60
C ARG A 22 15.77 60.44 50.29
N ARG A 23 15.32 60.76 49.08
CA ARG A 23 14.23 60.01 48.46
C ARG A 23 14.77 58.60 48.26
N ASP A 24 14.26 57.66 49.02
CA ASP A 24 14.30 56.24 48.67
C ASP A 24 13.44 56.07 47.40
N ASP A 25 14.01 56.37 46.24
CA ASP A 25 13.51 55.87 44.97
C ASP A 25 13.81 54.38 44.94
N LYS A 26 12.94 53.57 45.57
CA LYS A 26 12.87 52.15 45.25
C LYS A 26 12.50 52.06 43.78
N PRO A 27 13.35 51.52 42.89
CA PRO A 27 12.94 51.30 41.52
C PRO A 27 11.72 50.38 41.57
N ALA A 28 10.59 50.87 41.03
CA ALA A 28 9.43 50.03 40.83
C ALA A 28 9.90 48.78 40.09
N SER A 29 9.82 47.62 40.73
CA SER A 29 10.12 46.34 40.09
C SER A 29 9.07 46.13 39.01
N TRP A 30 9.40 46.48 37.76
CA TRP A 30 8.59 46.13 36.60
C TRP A 30 8.39 44.61 36.66
N ARG A 31 7.14 44.15 36.68
CA ARG A 31 6.85 42.72 36.56
C ARG A 31 7.39 42.28 35.21
N VAL A 32 8.49 41.53 35.23
CA VAL A 32 9.09 40.98 34.01
C VAL A 32 8.14 39.88 33.53
N CYS A 33 7.32 40.19 32.53
CA CYS A 33 6.66 39.16 31.75
C CYS A 33 7.76 38.36 31.04
N ARG A 34 8.03 37.15 31.53
CA ARG A 34 8.87 36.19 30.81
C ARG A 34 7.97 35.51 29.79
N PHE A 35 8.30 35.68 28.52
CA PHE A 35 7.72 34.87 27.46
C PHE A 35 8.45 33.53 27.50
N GLU A 36 7.73 32.45 27.82
CA GLU A 36 8.23 31.11 27.62
C GLU A 36 8.00 30.73 26.17
N LEU A 37 9.03 30.19 25.53
CA LEU A 37 8.92 29.70 24.17
C LEU A 37 8.07 28.44 24.23
N MET A 38 6.86 28.50 23.68
CA MET A 38 6.06 27.29 23.50
C MET A 38 6.86 26.31 22.65
N GLU A 39 6.81 25.03 23.03
CA GLU A 39 7.36 23.98 22.18
C GLU A 39 6.75 24.10 20.78
N PRO A 40 7.58 24.00 19.72
CA PRO A 40 7.08 24.02 18.37
C PRO A 40 6.02 22.93 18.20
N ARG A 41 4.87 23.29 17.63
CA ARG A 41 3.91 22.28 17.15
C ARG A 41 4.64 21.42 16.13
N ARG A 42 4.99 20.21 16.53
CA ARG A 42 5.48 19.18 15.62
C ARG A 42 4.27 18.37 15.17
N LEU A 43 4.05 18.31 13.86
CA LEU A 43 3.17 17.30 13.31
C LEU A 43 3.80 15.95 13.67
N LEU A 44 3.04 15.08 14.34
CA LEU A 44 3.38 13.67 14.37
C LEU A 44 3.17 13.18 12.95
N ALA A 45 4.26 13.10 12.17
CA ALA A 45 4.22 12.32 10.94
C ALA A 45 4.02 10.88 11.38
N VAL A 46 2.84 10.32 11.08
CA VAL A 46 2.68 8.88 11.09
C VAL A 46 3.47 8.39 9.90
N ASP A 47 4.56 7.67 10.15
CA ASP A 47 5.23 6.89 9.11
C ASP A 47 4.29 5.71 8.80
N ILE A 48 3.42 5.90 7.81
CA ILE A 48 2.52 4.87 7.32
C ILE A 48 3.35 3.93 6.47
N VAL A 49 3.35 2.65 6.82
CA VAL A 49 3.95 1.62 5.97
C VAL A 49 3.11 1.56 4.69
N PRO A 50 3.71 1.67 3.49
CA PRO A 50 2.96 1.53 2.25
C PRO A 50 2.21 0.21 2.20
N ILE A 51 1.03 0.21 1.60
CA ILE A 51 0.28 -1.02 1.33
C ILE A 51 1.08 -1.82 0.31
N GLN A 52 1.34 -3.08 0.60
CA GLN A 52 1.85 -4.08 -0.35
C GLN A 52 0.74 -5.09 -0.60
N ILE A 53 0.27 -5.23 -1.84
CA ILE A 53 -0.67 -6.28 -2.22
C ILE A 53 -0.07 -7.13 -3.33
N GLY A 54 -0.30 -8.44 -3.25
CA GLY A 54 0.14 -9.41 -4.23
C GLY A 54 -1.00 -10.33 -4.63
N ALA A 55 -0.98 -10.75 -5.90
CA ALA A 55 -1.78 -11.86 -6.41
C ALA A 55 -0.87 -12.81 -7.17
N VAL A 56 -1.01 -14.11 -6.92
CA VAL A 56 -0.30 -15.18 -7.64
C VAL A 56 -1.32 -16.07 -8.34
N TYR A 57 -1.12 -16.25 -9.63
CA TYR A 57 -1.81 -17.18 -10.53
C TYR A 57 -1.03 -18.49 -10.66
N HIS A 58 -1.74 -19.60 -10.72
CA HIS A 58 -1.19 -20.92 -11.04
C HIS A 58 -2.16 -21.71 -11.92
N GLU A 59 -1.67 -22.06 -13.09
CA GLU A 59 -2.28 -22.95 -14.07
C GLU A 59 -2.30 -24.39 -13.54
N ASP A 60 -3.48 -24.93 -13.22
CA ASP A 60 -3.64 -26.29 -12.67
C ASP A 60 -4.15 -27.29 -13.72
N ALA A 61 -4.60 -26.84 -14.90
CA ALA A 61 -5.08 -27.73 -15.93
C ALA A 61 -3.94 -28.57 -16.52
N THR A 62 -4.26 -29.84 -16.79
CA THR A 62 -3.33 -30.79 -17.44
C THR A 62 -3.75 -31.07 -18.88
N GLY A 63 -4.17 -30.03 -19.61
CA GLY A 63 -4.59 -30.07 -21.01
C GLY A 63 -6.08 -30.36 -21.25
N GLU A 64 -6.86 -30.57 -20.19
CA GLU A 64 -8.33 -30.62 -20.18
C GLU A 64 -8.83 -30.04 -18.84
N ASP A 65 -9.94 -29.31 -18.83
CA ASP A 65 -10.50 -28.58 -17.64
C ASP A 65 -11.29 -29.50 -16.72
N LEU A 66 -10.74 -30.69 -16.47
CA LEU A 66 -11.37 -31.73 -15.68
C LEU A 66 -10.94 -31.70 -14.20
N GLY A 67 -10.13 -30.72 -13.79
CA GLY A 67 -9.50 -30.66 -12.47
C GLY A 67 -9.38 -29.25 -11.90
N GLY A 68 -10.34 -28.82 -11.09
CA GLY A 68 -10.15 -27.77 -10.07
C GLY A 68 -10.14 -26.31 -10.55
N GLY A 69 -9.84 -26.05 -11.82
CA GLY A 69 -9.65 -24.70 -12.38
C GLY A 69 -8.36 -24.06 -11.89
N ASP A 70 -7.99 -22.93 -12.46
CA ASP A 70 -6.76 -22.24 -12.13
C ASP A 70 -6.84 -21.51 -10.81
N ARG A 71 -5.72 -21.48 -10.10
CA ARG A 71 -5.69 -21.04 -8.71
C ARG A 71 -5.12 -19.64 -8.58
N PHE A 72 -5.85 -18.80 -7.85
CA PHE A 72 -5.40 -17.48 -7.45
C PHE A 72 -5.18 -17.43 -5.93
N GLN A 73 -4.11 -16.77 -5.52
CA GLN A 73 -3.80 -16.50 -4.10
C GLN A 73 -3.50 -15.01 -3.92
N ILE A 74 -4.20 -14.37 -2.99
CA ILE A 74 -4.16 -12.94 -2.75
C ILE A 74 -3.92 -12.67 -1.27
N THR A 75 -3.03 -11.73 -0.99
CA THR A 75 -2.85 -11.15 0.35
C THR A 75 -2.31 -9.72 0.24
N PHE A 76 -2.46 -8.95 1.31
CA PHE A 76 -1.82 -7.65 1.42
C PHE A 76 -1.35 -7.40 2.86
N ASP A 77 -0.37 -6.51 3.01
CA ASP A 77 0.10 -6.01 4.30
C ASP A 77 0.36 -4.49 4.22
N GLY A 78 0.58 -3.86 5.37
CA GLY A 78 0.81 -2.43 5.49
C GLY A 78 -0.46 -1.59 5.47
N GLY A 79 -0.31 -0.30 5.17
CA GLY A 79 -1.36 0.70 5.29
C GLY A 79 -1.56 1.25 6.71
N ALA A 80 -2.46 2.21 6.82
CA ALA A 80 -2.91 2.80 8.06
C ALA A 80 -3.76 1.80 8.86
N PRO A 81 -3.88 1.97 10.20
CA PRO A 81 -4.74 1.12 11.01
C PRO A 81 -6.18 1.05 10.48
N GLY A 82 -6.71 -0.16 10.33
CA GLY A 82 -8.06 -0.39 9.79
C GLY A 82 -8.18 -0.26 8.28
N THR A 83 -7.05 -0.27 7.55
CA THR A 83 -7.06 -0.37 6.08
C THR A 83 -7.66 -1.70 5.65
N GLN A 84 -8.63 -1.65 4.75
CA GLN A 84 -9.24 -2.83 4.15
C GLN A 84 -9.10 -2.80 2.63
N LEU A 85 -8.82 -3.96 2.04
CA LEU A 85 -9.03 -4.18 0.61
C LEU A 85 -10.54 -4.25 0.38
N THR A 86 -11.08 -3.35 -0.45
CA THR A 86 -12.52 -3.29 -0.73
C THR A 86 -12.85 -3.79 -2.13
N LYS A 87 -11.91 -3.70 -3.07
CA LYS A 87 -12.09 -4.15 -4.44
C LYS A 87 -10.78 -4.66 -5.05
N LEU A 88 -10.88 -5.77 -5.76
CA LEU A 88 -9.82 -6.32 -6.60
C LEU A 88 -10.39 -6.63 -7.99
N VAL A 89 -9.63 -6.31 -9.03
CA VAL A 89 -10.00 -6.58 -10.42
C VAL A 89 -8.84 -7.25 -11.12
N ILE A 90 -9.12 -8.35 -11.81
CA ILE A 90 -8.21 -9.02 -12.73
C ILE A 90 -8.76 -8.80 -14.13
N GLU A 91 -7.95 -8.18 -14.99
CA GLU A 91 -8.30 -7.88 -16.38
C GLU A 91 -7.29 -8.56 -17.31
N THR A 92 -7.77 -9.51 -18.10
CA THR A 92 -6.97 -10.37 -18.98
C THR A 92 -6.91 -9.86 -20.43
N ASP A 93 -7.69 -8.83 -20.76
CA ASP A 93 -7.55 -8.04 -21.98
C ASP A 93 -6.35 -7.10 -21.82
N LYS A 94 -5.23 -7.52 -22.41
CA LYS A 94 -3.92 -6.91 -22.18
C LYS A 94 -3.82 -5.55 -22.83
N GLU A 95 -4.48 -5.33 -23.96
CA GLU A 95 -4.41 -4.08 -24.73
C GLU A 95 -5.67 -3.20 -24.57
N ILE A 96 -6.69 -3.66 -23.84
CA ILE A 96 -7.99 -2.99 -23.65
C ILE A 96 -8.71 -2.77 -24.99
N ASP A 97 -8.62 -3.74 -25.89
CA ASP A 97 -9.22 -3.69 -27.22
C ASP A 97 -10.26 -4.81 -27.48
N GLY A 98 -10.69 -5.47 -26.39
CA GLY A 98 -11.57 -6.62 -26.41
C GLY A 98 -10.77 -7.92 -26.42
N LEU A 99 -11.46 -9.06 -26.40
CA LEU A 99 -10.79 -10.36 -26.46
C LEU A 99 -10.09 -10.55 -27.81
N THR A 100 -8.76 -10.57 -27.81
CA THR A 100 -7.90 -10.80 -28.98
C THR A 100 -6.96 -11.99 -28.77
N ILE A 101 -6.14 -12.28 -29.80
CA ILE A 101 -5.20 -13.41 -29.74
C ILE A 101 -4.12 -13.13 -28.70
N GLY A 102 -3.93 -14.09 -27.79
CA GLY A 102 -2.96 -14.02 -26.70
C GLY A 102 -3.51 -13.35 -25.43
N ASP A 103 -4.78 -12.93 -25.42
CA ASP A 103 -5.48 -12.60 -24.18
C ASP A 103 -6.00 -13.87 -23.51
N CYS A 104 -6.23 -13.82 -22.20
CA CYS A 104 -6.93 -14.89 -21.49
C CYS A 104 -8.42 -14.55 -21.33
N LEU A 105 -9.25 -15.54 -21.08
CA LEU A 105 -10.68 -15.40 -20.82
C LEU A 105 -11.09 -16.33 -19.67
N PHE A 106 -12.14 -15.93 -18.93
CA PHE A 106 -12.70 -16.77 -17.89
C PHE A 106 -13.82 -17.65 -18.45
N ASP A 107 -13.68 -18.97 -18.37
CA ASP A 107 -14.73 -19.92 -18.75
C ASP A 107 -15.44 -20.46 -17.50
N ILE A 108 -16.74 -20.20 -17.35
CA ILE A 108 -17.45 -20.46 -16.08
C ILE A 108 -18.79 -21.19 -16.26
N ASP A 109 -19.24 -21.43 -17.49
CA ASP A 109 -20.47 -22.16 -17.81
C ASP A 109 -20.26 -22.95 -19.12
N ALA A 110 -21.22 -23.81 -19.48
CA ALA A 110 -21.15 -24.64 -20.69
C ALA A 110 -21.35 -23.85 -22.00
N THR A 111 -21.14 -22.53 -21.94
CA THR A 111 -21.20 -21.60 -23.05
C THR A 111 -19.96 -21.81 -23.92
N GLN A 112 -20.08 -21.67 -25.25
CA GLN A 112 -19.07 -22.19 -26.20
C GLN A 112 -17.80 -21.34 -26.31
N GLN A 113 -17.48 -20.51 -25.32
CA GLN A 113 -16.46 -19.48 -25.47
C GLN A 113 -15.09 -19.87 -24.91
N GLY A 114 -14.99 -20.95 -24.12
CA GLY A 114 -13.74 -21.65 -23.82
C GLY A 114 -13.61 -23.01 -24.51
N ALA A 115 -12.62 -23.80 -24.09
CA ALA A 115 -12.21 -25.07 -24.65
C ALA A 115 -12.27 -26.16 -23.59
N PHE A 116 -12.40 -27.42 -24.02
CA PHE A 116 -12.25 -28.67 -23.22
C PHE A 116 -12.98 -28.82 -21.88
N GLY A 117 -13.83 -27.89 -21.45
CA GLY A 117 -14.61 -27.99 -20.22
C GLY A 117 -15.11 -26.63 -19.78
N TYR A 118 -15.41 -26.49 -18.50
CA TYR A 118 -15.52 -25.21 -17.81
C TYR A 118 -15.41 -25.46 -16.31
N VAL A 119 -14.79 -24.53 -15.57
CA VAL A 119 -14.74 -24.55 -14.11
C VAL A 119 -15.28 -23.23 -13.53
N PRO A 120 -16.46 -23.25 -12.87
CA PRO A 120 -17.00 -22.07 -12.23
C PRO A 120 -16.10 -21.56 -11.10
N PHE A 121 -16.23 -20.26 -10.81
CA PHE A 121 -15.60 -19.66 -9.63
C PHE A 121 -15.89 -20.46 -8.34
N SER A 122 -14.84 -20.76 -7.59
CA SER A 122 -14.92 -21.50 -6.33
C SER A 122 -14.03 -20.87 -5.25
N ASP A 123 -14.59 -20.60 -4.07
CA ASP A 123 -13.78 -20.26 -2.90
C ASP A 123 -12.99 -21.48 -2.43
N VAL A 124 -11.66 -21.36 -2.42
CA VAL A 124 -10.76 -22.40 -1.92
C VAL A 124 -10.40 -22.15 -0.47
N SER A 125 -10.11 -20.90 -0.11
CA SER A 125 -9.93 -20.49 1.28
C SER A 125 -10.07 -18.98 1.47
N SER A 126 -10.85 -18.58 2.47
CA SER A 126 -11.03 -17.19 2.91
C SER A 126 -10.72 -17.07 4.42
N SER A 127 -9.53 -16.56 4.76
CA SER A 127 -9.11 -16.37 6.15
C SER A 127 -9.25 -14.91 6.55
N GLY A 128 -9.96 -14.63 7.65
CA GLY A 128 -10.13 -13.27 8.20
C GLY A 128 -11.22 -12.44 7.53
N ILE A 129 -11.60 -12.80 6.30
CA ILE A 129 -12.59 -12.09 5.48
C ILE A 129 -14.02 -12.31 5.98
N GLN A 130 -14.78 -11.22 6.16
CA GLN A 130 -16.17 -11.30 6.65
C GLN A 130 -17.15 -11.64 5.52
N PHE A 131 -16.98 -11.00 4.36
CA PHE A 131 -17.81 -11.20 3.19
C PHE A 131 -17.05 -10.86 1.91
N PHE A 132 -17.35 -11.56 0.83
CA PHE A 132 -16.93 -11.19 -0.51
C PHE A 132 -18.04 -11.49 -1.53
N SER A 133 -17.93 -10.88 -2.70
CA SER A 133 -18.74 -11.21 -3.87
C SER A 133 -17.94 -11.07 -5.16
N GLU A 134 -18.22 -11.95 -6.10
CA GLU A 134 -17.62 -12.02 -7.42
C GLU A 134 -18.57 -11.55 -8.51
N THR A 135 -18.00 -10.92 -9.54
CA THR A 135 -18.65 -10.63 -10.82
C THR A 135 -17.70 -11.02 -11.93
N VAL A 136 -18.11 -11.98 -12.75
CA VAL A 136 -17.40 -12.44 -13.94
C VAL A 136 -18.43 -12.86 -14.98
N GLU A 137 -18.15 -12.58 -16.25
CA GLU A 137 -18.94 -13.04 -17.38
C GLU A 137 -18.23 -14.22 -18.03
N ASP A 138 -19.01 -15.22 -18.46
CA ASP A 138 -18.51 -16.34 -19.26
C ASP A 138 -17.94 -15.85 -20.59
N GLY A 139 -16.71 -16.28 -20.90
CA GLY A 139 -15.95 -15.79 -22.05
C GLY A 139 -15.48 -14.34 -21.90
N GLY A 140 -15.65 -13.76 -20.71
CA GLY A 140 -15.25 -12.40 -20.39
C GLY A 140 -13.78 -12.31 -19.99
N THR A 141 -13.25 -11.08 -20.02
CA THR A 141 -11.85 -10.79 -19.69
C THR A 141 -11.67 -10.07 -18.36
N VAL A 142 -12.74 -9.96 -17.56
CA VAL A 142 -12.75 -9.18 -16.32
C VAL A 142 -13.40 -9.96 -15.19
N LEU A 143 -12.61 -10.25 -14.16
CA LEU A 143 -13.09 -10.72 -12.85
C LEU A 143 -13.01 -9.57 -11.85
N THR A 144 -14.14 -9.25 -11.23
CA THR A 144 -14.21 -8.27 -10.13
C THR A 144 -14.58 -8.95 -8.83
N LEU A 145 -13.78 -8.72 -7.80
CA LEU A 145 -14.04 -9.15 -6.42
C LEU A 145 -14.27 -7.92 -5.55
N SER A 146 -15.33 -7.96 -4.74
CA SER A 146 -15.62 -6.95 -3.72
C SER A 146 -15.56 -7.59 -2.35
N PHE A 147 -14.97 -6.91 -1.37
CA PHE A 147 -14.69 -7.46 -0.04
C PHE A 147 -15.22 -6.57 1.07
N VAL A 148 -15.53 -7.20 2.21
CA VAL A 148 -15.77 -6.55 3.50
C VAL A 148 -14.94 -7.29 4.55
N GLY A 149 -14.14 -6.54 5.31
CA GLY A 149 -13.29 -7.10 6.36
C GLY A 149 -12.12 -7.93 5.84
N PHE A 150 -11.57 -7.58 4.67
CA PHE A 150 -10.27 -8.10 4.24
C PHE A 150 -9.21 -7.13 4.80
N ASP A 151 -8.65 -7.47 5.96
CA ASP A 151 -7.67 -6.67 6.68
C ASP A 151 -6.23 -7.10 6.33
N ALA A 152 -5.23 -6.30 6.74
CA ALA A 152 -3.82 -6.61 6.49
C ALA A 152 -3.41 -7.95 7.13
N GLY A 153 -2.72 -8.79 6.35
CA GLY A 153 -2.29 -10.14 6.73
C GLY A 153 -3.33 -11.24 6.46
N ASP A 154 -4.55 -10.89 6.06
CA ASP A 154 -5.55 -11.87 5.64
C ASP A 154 -5.19 -12.49 4.28
N THR A 155 -5.75 -13.66 4.00
CA THR A 155 -5.48 -14.41 2.77
C THR A 155 -6.79 -14.83 2.11
N PHE A 156 -6.82 -14.70 0.79
CA PHE A 156 -7.91 -15.17 -0.06
C PHE A 156 -7.36 -16.07 -1.15
N SER A 157 -7.96 -17.22 -1.35
CA SER A 157 -7.64 -18.12 -2.46
C SER A 157 -8.92 -18.63 -3.09
N PHE A 158 -8.96 -18.62 -4.41
CA PHE A 158 -10.08 -19.12 -5.19
C PHE A 158 -9.56 -19.89 -6.40
N SER A 159 -10.44 -20.64 -7.04
CA SER A 159 -10.20 -21.20 -8.36
C SER A 159 -11.27 -20.80 -9.36
N ILE A 160 -10.88 -20.70 -10.63
CA ILE A 160 -11.72 -20.37 -11.78
C ILE A 160 -11.01 -20.84 -13.04
N ASP A 161 -11.73 -21.25 -14.07
CA ASP A 161 -11.12 -21.60 -15.36
C ASP A 161 -10.59 -20.37 -16.09
N VAL A 162 -9.37 -20.46 -16.60
CA VAL A 162 -8.71 -19.45 -17.41
C VAL A 162 -8.18 -20.07 -18.70
N ASP A 163 -8.81 -19.71 -19.81
CA ASP A 163 -8.39 -20.15 -21.13
C ASP A 163 -7.56 -19.08 -21.84
N GLU A 164 -6.64 -19.49 -22.70
CA GLU A 164 -5.96 -18.60 -23.64
C GLU A 164 -6.71 -18.51 -24.97
N GLN A 165 -6.95 -17.30 -25.47
CA GLN A 165 -7.42 -17.10 -26.84
C GLN A 165 -6.27 -17.30 -27.84
N GLY A 166 -6.12 -18.52 -28.33
CA GLY A 166 -5.17 -18.86 -29.39
C GLY A 166 -5.60 -18.40 -30.79
N PHE A 167 -4.70 -18.56 -31.77
CA PHE A 167 -4.96 -18.18 -33.18
C PHE A 167 -6.09 -18.99 -33.85
N LEU A 168 -6.28 -20.25 -33.47
CA LEU A 168 -7.31 -21.14 -34.05
C LEU A 168 -8.57 -21.26 -33.19
N GLY A 169 -8.62 -20.56 -32.06
CA GLY A 169 -9.65 -20.69 -31.03
C GLY A 169 -9.05 -20.74 -29.63
N PRO A 170 -9.90 -20.79 -28.60
CA PRO A 170 -9.48 -20.94 -27.21
C PRO A 170 -8.70 -22.24 -26.96
N ASN A 171 -7.81 -22.20 -25.97
CA ASN A 171 -7.06 -23.33 -25.45
C ASN A 171 -7.23 -23.41 -23.92
N ALA A 172 -7.45 -24.62 -23.42
CA ALA A 172 -7.72 -24.96 -22.02
C ALA A 172 -6.50 -24.87 -21.08
N VAL A 173 -5.46 -24.17 -21.52
CA VAL A 173 -4.25 -23.97 -20.72
C VAL A 173 -3.82 -22.55 -21.03
N ALA A 174 -3.72 -21.75 -19.98
CA ALA A 174 -3.12 -20.42 -19.98
C ALA A 174 -1.87 -20.46 -19.10
N GLU A 175 -0.72 -20.78 -19.69
CA GLU A 175 0.57 -20.79 -19.01
C GLU A 175 0.91 -19.42 -18.38
N GLY A 176 1.85 -19.37 -17.44
CA GLY A 176 2.28 -18.13 -16.77
C GLY A 176 2.69 -17.02 -17.73
N ASN A 177 3.39 -17.36 -18.81
CA ASN A 177 3.75 -16.44 -19.89
C ASN A 177 2.57 -16.03 -20.80
N GLU A 178 1.51 -16.84 -20.85
CA GLU A 178 0.26 -16.52 -21.54
C GLU A 178 -0.64 -15.66 -20.65
N PHE A 179 -0.58 -15.83 -19.33
CA PHE A 179 -1.27 -14.95 -18.39
C PHE A 179 -0.53 -13.62 -18.15
N GLU A 180 0.79 -13.59 -18.35
CA GLU A 180 1.61 -12.38 -18.26
C GLU A 180 1.05 -11.23 -19.12
N GLY A 181 1.08 -10.03 -18.55
CA GLY A 181 0.52 -8.82 -19.15
C GLY A 181 -0.93 -8.54 -18.73
N SER A 182 -1.63 -9.53 -18.17
CA SER A 182 -2.90 -9.31 -17.47
C SER A 182 -2.71 -8.29 -16.34
N ARG A 183 -3.74 -7.54 -15.99
CA ARG A 183 -3.66 -6.45 -15.01
C ARG A 183 -4.35 -6.80 -13.71
N LEU A 184 -3.66 -6.55 -12.61
CA LEU A 184 -4.24 -6.52 -11.27
C LEU A 184 -4.55 -5.07 -10.90
N ARG A 185 -5.78 -4.79 -10.46
CA ARG A 185 -6.16 -3.50 -9.87
C ARG A 185 -6.71 -3.71 -8.48
N ALA A 186 -6.30 -2.87 -7.53
CA ALA A 186 -6.75 -2.95 -6.15
C ALA A 186 -7.23 -1.58 -5.64
N ALA A 187 -8.22 -1.58 -4.75
CA ALA A 187 -8.71 -0.39 -4.06
C ALA A 187 -8.84 -0.65 -2.56
N PHE A 188 -8.40 0.33 -1.78
CA PHE A 188 -8.33 0.26 -0.32
C PHE A 188 -9.04 1.45 0.32
N GLU A 189 -9.66 1.19 1.46
CA GLU A 189 -10.29 2.21 2.30
C GLU A 189 -9.75 2.14 3.73
N ALA A 190 -9.57 3.30 4.36
CA ALA A 190 -9.19 3.42 5.76
C ALA A 190 -9.79 4.72 6.34
N GLU A 191 -10.04 4.73 7.64
CA GLU A 191 -10.58 5.92 8.32
C GLU A 191 -9.60 7.10 8.22
N HIS A 192 -10.09 8.28 7.83
CA HIS A 192 -9.28 9.49 7.62
C HIS A 192 -8.27 9.43 6.46
N PHE A 193 -8.45 8.52 5.50
CA PHE A 193 -7.66 8.48 4.27
C PHE A 193 -8.53 8.62 3.03
N LEU A 194 -7.94 9.12 1.94
CA LEU A 194 -8.52 8.97 0.61
C LEU A 194 -8.51 7.50 0.20
N THR A 195 -9.47 7.08 -0.63
CA THR A 195 -9.43 5.77 -1.27
C THR A 195 -8.13 5.63 -2.05
N ALA A 196 -7.32 4.64 -1.69
CA ALA A 196 -6.05 4.38 -2.33
C ALA A 196 -6.25 3.30 -3.39
N THR A 197 -5.77 3.55 -4.61
CA THR A 197 -5.88 2.60 -5.72
C THR A 197 -4.53 2.37 -6.36
N GLY A 198 -4.36 1.19 -6.93
CA GLY A 198 -3.14 0.85 -7.64
C GLY A 198 -3.40 -0.20 -8.71
N VAL A 199 -2.46 -0.27 -9.65
CA VAL A 199 -2.48 -1.21 -10.78
C VAL A 199 -1.09 -1.78 -10.95
N SER A 200 -1.01 -3.07 -11.23
CA SER A 200 0.20 -3.74 -11.69
C SER A 200 -0.14 -4.76 -12.77
N ILE A 201 0.88 -5.38 -13.35
CA ILE A 201 0.75 -6.43 -14.35
C ILE A 201 1.25 -7.74 -13.77
N PHE A 202 0.65 -8.84 -14.18
CA PHE A 202 1.17 -10.17 -13.91
C PHE A 202 2.44 -10.40 -14.73
N ARG A 203 3.43 -11.04 -14.11
CA ARG A 203 4.69 -11.47 -14.73
C ARG A 203 4.90 -12.95 -14.46
N ASP A 204 5.41 -13.67 -15.45
CA ASP A 204 5.81 -15.07 -15.31
C ASP A 204 6.95 -15.19 -14.28
N ALA A 205 8.02 -14.41 -14.45
CA ALA A 205 9.17 -14.38 -13.54
C ALA A 205 9.04 -13.31 -12.44
N TYR A 206 8.23 -13.56 -11.41
CA TYR A 206 7.87 -12.54 -10.39
C TYR A 206 8.61 -12.63 -9.05
N ASP A 207 9.50 -13.60 -8.84
CA ASP A 207 10.22 -13.82 -7.57
C ASP A 207 10.88 -12.57 -6.97
N ALA A 208 11.47 -11.72 -7.82
CA ALA A 208 12.11 -10.49 -7.37
C ALA A 208 11.10 -9.48 -6.80
N GLU A 209 9.90 -9.41 -7.38
CA GLU A 209 8.81 -8.54 -6.90
C GLU A 209 8.18 -9.11 -5.63
N LEU A 210 7.98 -10.43 -5.56
CA LEU A 210 7.55 -11.13 -4.35
C LEU A 210 8.50 -10.84 -3.18
N ALA A 211 9.80 -11.06 -3.38
CA ALA A 211 10.81 -10.81 -2.36
C ALA A 211 10.87 -9.33 -1.92
N ALA A 212 10.61 -8.39 -2.83
CA ALA A 212 10.56 -6.97 -2.53
C ALA A 212 9.27 -6.58 -1.75
N SER A 213 8.16 -7.26 -2.03
CA SER A 213 6.87 -7.03 -1.34
C SER A 213 6.88 -7.50 0.11
N GLY A 214 7.64 -8.56 0.42
CA GLY A 214 7.66 -9.19 1.74
C GLY A 214 6.39 -9.98 2.09
N LEU A 215 5.49 -10.20 1.13
CA LEU A 215 4.24 -10.94 1.33
C LEU A 215 4.47 -12.46 1.40
N ASP A 216 3.62 -13.15 2.17
CA ASP A 216 3.61 -14.61 2.27
C ASP A 216 2.77 -15.20 1.14
N LEU A 217 3.32 -15.17 -0.08
CA LEU A 217 2.75 -15.78 -1.28
C LEU A 217 3.72 -16.82 -1.85
N PRO A 218 3.21 -17.80 -2.63
CA PRO A 218 4.07 -18.80 -3.25
C PRO A 218 5.10 -18.18 -4.21
N PRO A 219 6.30 -18.77 -4.35
CA PRO A 219 7.30 -18.34 -5.32
C PRO A 219 6.91 -18.74 -6.75
N ASP A 220 7.57 -18.10 -7.71
CA ASP A 220 7.59 -18.56 -9.09
C ASP A 220 8.13 -19.99 -9.14
N ASP A 221 7.45 -20.91 -9.85
CA ASP A 221 7.68 -22.37 -9.87
C ASP A 221 6.87 -23.26 -8.92
N TYR A 222 6.08 -22.70 -8.02
CA TYR A 222 5.33 -23.51 -7.06
C TYR A 222 4.31 -24.44 -7.76
N THR A 223 3.94 -25.52 -7.07
CA THR A 223 2.94 -26.47 -7.55
C THR A 223 1.94 -26.82 -6.46
N THR A 224 0.72 -27.20 -6.87
CA THR A 224 -0.35 -27.60 -5.95
C THR A 224 -0.87 -29.01 -6.29
N PRO A 225 -0.69 -30.04 -5.43
CA PRO A 225 0.15 -30.06 -4.24
C PRO A 225 1.65 -29.91 -4.58
N PRO A 226 2.51 -29.52 -3.62
CA PRO A 226 3.92 -29.33 -3.87
C PRO A 226 4.59 -30.59 -4.42
N GLN A 227 5.10 -30.48 -5.65
CA GLN A 227 5.82 -31.49 -6.41
C GLN A 227 7.08 -30.87 -7.03
N GLU A 228 7.50 -31.37 -8.18
CA GLU A 228 8.60 -30.79 -8.97
C GLU A 228 8.23 -29.37 -9.43
N PRO A 229 9.19 -28.44 -9.42
CA PRO A 229 8.99 -27.06 -9.88
C PRO A 229 8.39 -26.98 -11.29
N ARG A 230 7.43 -26.06 -11.49
CA ARG A 230 6.80 -25.80 -12.79
C ARG A 230 6.80 -24.30 -13.10
N PRO A 231 7.96 -23.74 -13.50
CA PRO A 231 8.15 -22.30 -13.66
C PRO A 231 7.37 -21.68 -14.83
N ILE A 232 6.71 -22.48 -15.67
CA ILE A 232 5.88 -21.97 -16.79
C ILE A 232 4.41 -21.87 -16.41
N GLN A 233 4.01 -22.29 -15.22
CA GLN A 233 2.59 -22.36 -14.82
C GLN A 233 2.18 -21.22 -13.90
N THR A 234 3.08 -20.29 -13.60
CA THR A 234 2.86 -19.30 -12.54
C THR A 234 3.05 -17.90 -13.04
N ALA A 235 2.21 -16.98 -12.57
CA ALA A 235 2.41 -15.55 -12.80
C ALA A 235 2.03 -14.76 -11.55
N GLY A 236 2.69 -13.63 -11.31
CA GLY A 236 2.48 -12.83 -10.12
C GLY A 236 2.41 -11.33 -10.41
N ALA A 237 1.56 -10.62 -9.67
CA ALA A 237 1.42 -9.16 -9.75
C ALA A 237 1.49 -8.55 -8.35
N PHE A 238 2.33 -7.53 -8.18
CA PHE A 238 2.54 -6.85 -6.90
C PHE A 238 2.35 -5.34 -7.04
N ILE A 239 1.67 -4.72 -6.08
CA ILE A 239 1.38 -3.28 -6.06
C ILE A 239 1.84 -2.70 -4.72
N ALA A 240 2.62 -1.63 -4.78
CA ALA A 240 2.95 -0.77 -3.64
C ALA A 240 2.14 0.53 -3.69
N ILE A 241 1.40 0.87 -2.64
CA ILE A 241 0.51 2.04 -2.61
C ILE A 241 0.76 2.87 -1.35
N GLU A 242 0.99 4.17 -1.52
CA GLU A 242 1.00 5.13 -0.42
C GLU A 242 -0.42 5.68 -0.20
N GLN A 243 -0.89 5.70 1.05
CA GLN A 243 -2.17 6.29 1.40
C GLN A 243 -2.03 7.78 1.69
N GLU A 244 -2.97 8.57 1.17
CA GLU A 244 -3.02 10.02 1.40
C GLU A 244 -4.01 10.35 2.54
N PRO A 245 -3.55 10.92 3.67
CA PRO A 245 -4.43 11.33 4.76
C PRO A 245 -5.37 12.46 4.35
N LEU A 246 -6.62 12.40 4.79
CA LEU A 246 -7.56 13.50 4.68
C LEU A 246 -7.16 14.68 5.58
N PRO A 247 -7.45 15.92 5.19
CA PRO A 247 -7.23 17.08 6.05
C PRO A 247 -8.01 16.96 7.36
N ILE A 248 -7.33 17.21 8.49
CA ILE A 248 -7.99 17.34 9.79
C ILE A 248 -8.84 18.62 9.76
N THR A 249 -10.16 18.48 9.97
CA THR A 249 -11.10 19.61 10.07
C THR A 249 -11.48 19.93 11.52
#